data_AF-A0A354I2V9-F1
#
_entry.id   AF-A0A354I2V9-F1
#
_cell.length_a   1.000
_cell.length_b   1.000
_cell.length_c   1.000
_cell.angle_alpha   90.00
_cell.angle_beta   90.00
_cell.angle_gamma   90.00
#
_symmetry.space_group_name_H-M   'P 1'
#
loop_
_entity.id
_entity.type
_entity.pdbx_description
1 polymer ?
#
loop_
_entity_poly.entity_id
_entity_poly.type
_entity_poly.pdbx_seq_one_letter_code
_entity_poly.pdbx_strand_id
1 'polypeptide(L)'
;KKDQPSRLHARRQMQKTLYRVTEVPTEIKGRKKGTKTVDVASKVLDELGPKYAERNGNGGYTRIVKIGQRKGDAAMQVLIELV
;
A
#
# COMPACT_ATOMS: atom_id res chain seq x y z
N LYS A 1 20.60 3.07 -2.42
CA LYS A 1 20.87 4.53 -2.41
C LYS A 1 20.53 5.04 -1.01
N LYS A 2 21.41 5.78 -0.33
CA LYS A 2 21.15 6.28 1.03
C LYS A 2 20.07 7.37 0.97
N ASP A 3 19.08 7.29 1.85
CA ASP A 3 18.03 8.30 1.93
C ASP A 3 18.57 9.63 2.45
N GLN A 4 18.04 10.73 1.91
CA GLN A 4 18.20 12.06 2.49
C GLN A 4 17.47 12.13 3.85
N PRO A 5 17.90 12.99 4.79
CA PRO A 5 17.33 13.06 6.14
C PRO A 5 15.80 13.24 6.19
N SER A 6 15.24 14.09 5.32
CA SER A 6 13.79 14.32 5.21
C SER A 6 13.04 13.05 4.80
N ARG A 7 13.56 12.34 3.78
CA ARG A 7 12.99 11.08 3.30
C ARG A 7 13.10 9.97 4.35
N LEU A 8 14.22 9.90 5.06
CA LEU A 8 14.42 8.95 6.15
C LEU A 8 13.43 9.19 7.29
N HIS A 9 13.19 10.45 7.65
CA HIS A 9 12.20 10.81 8.66
C HIS A 9 10.79 10.35 8.24
N ALA A 10 10.36 10.68 7.02
CA ALA A 10 9.07 10.24 6.48
C ALA A 10 8.94 8.70 6.50
N ARG A 11 9.96 7.98 6.02
CA ARG A 11 9.98 6.51 6.04
C ARG A 11 9.81 5.96 7.46
N ARG A 12 10.50 6.52 8.45
CA ARG A 12 10.37 6.08 9.85
C ARG A 12 8.97 6.30 10.40
N GLN A 13 8.32 7.42 10.06
CA GLN A 13 6.92 7.65 10.46
C GLN A 13 5.98 6.62 9.81
N MET A 14 6.20 6.31 8.53
CA MET A 14 5.41 5.31 7.82
C MET A 14 5.59 3.91 8.40
N GLN A 15 6.82 3.52 8.75
CA GLN A 15 7.11 2.20 9.32
C GLN A 15 6.48 1.94 10.69
N LYS A 16 6.05 2.98 11.41
CA LYS A 16 5.29 2.81 12.67
C LYS A 16 3.88 2.25 12.44
N THR A 17 3.30 2.52 11.28
CA THR A 17 1.90 2.23 10.98
C THR A 17 1.74 1.17 9.89
N LEU A 18 2.66 1.14 8.92
CA LEU A 18 2.64 0.18 7.82
C LEU A 18 3.11 -1.19 8.29
N TYR A 19 2.31 -2.21 8.01
CA TYR A 19 2.68 -3.60 8.24
C TYR A 19 3.68 -4.10 7.21
N ARG A 20 4.54 -5.01 7.67
CA ARG A 20 5.49 -5.69 6.79
C ARG A 20 4.75 -6.72 5.93
N VAL A 21 4.83 -6.56 4.61
CA VAL A 21 4.24 -7.49 3.65
C VAL A 21 5.31 -8.44 3.13
N THR A 22 5.04 -9.74 3.15
CA THR A 22 5.89 -10.77 2.54
C THR A 22 5.18 -11.38 1.36
N GLU A 23 5.77 -11.25 0.18
CA GLU A 23 5.28 -11.88 -1.03
C GLU A 23 5.87 -13.28 -1.15
N VAL A 24 4.99 -14.27 -1.26
CA VAL A 24 5.36 -15.67 -1.52
C VAL A 24 5.01 -15.95 -2.99
N PRO A 25 6.00 -16.27 -3.85
CA PRO A 25 5.74 -16.59 -5.25
C PRO A 25 4.77 -17.78 -5.37
N THR A 26 3.73 -17.62 -6.17
CA THR A 26 2.65 -18.61 -6.34
C THR A 26 3.16 -19.92 -6.92
N GLU A 27 4.15 -19.84 -7.81
CA GLU A 27 4.75 -20.98 -8.54
C GLU A 27 5.66 -21.85 -7.68
N ILE A 28 6.18 -21.32 -6.56
CA ILE A 28 7.15 -22.00 -5.70
C ILE A 28 6.65 -22.00 -4.25
N LYS A 29 5.41 -22.48 -4.03
CA LYS A 29 4.89 -22.72 -2.69
C LYS A 29 5.79 -23.74 -1.96
N GLY A 30 6.45 -23.32 -0.88
CA GLY A 30 7.18 -24.20 0.03
C GLY A 30 8.70 -24.00 0.13
N ARG A 31 9.34 -23.21 -0.76
CA ARG A 31 10.77 -22.86 -0.61
C ARG A 31 10.94 -21.45 -0.06
N LYS A 32 11.50 -21.33 1.15
CA LYS A 32 11.87 -20.05 1.80
C LYS A 32 12.75 -19.13 0.94
N LYS A 33 13.49 -19.70 -0.02
CA LYS A 33 14.46 -18.98 -0.87
C LYS A 33 13.82 -17.94 -1.80
N GLY A 34 12.52 -18.05 -2.09
CA GLY A 34 11.80 -17.12 -2.97
C GLY A 34 10.95 -16.06 -2.25
N THR A 35 10.82 -16.12 -0.93
CA THR A 35 9.97 -15.19 -0.18
C THR A 35 10.66 -13.84 -0.04
N LYS A 36 10.08 -12.79 -0.62
CA LYS A 36 10.62 -11.44 -0.54
C LYS A 36 9.79 -10.58 0.41
N THR A 37 10.47 -9.85 1.29
CA THR A 37 9.81 -8.80 2.07
C THR A 37 9.69 -7.57 1.19
N VAL A 38 8.46 -7.07 1.04
CA VAL A 38 8.16 -5.86 0.29
C VAL A 38 8.45 -4.65 1.17
N ASP A 39 9.26 -3.73 0.65
CA ASP A 39 9.43 -2.42 1.27
C ASP A 39 8.27 -1.50 0.85
N VAL A 40 7.20 -1.57 1.64
CA VAL A 40 5.96 -0.80 1.40
C VAL A 40 6.25 0.71 1.42
N ALA A 41 7.15 1.18 2.27
CA ALA A 41 7.46 2.59 2.36
C ALA A 41 8.14 3.09 1.07
N SER A 42 9.04 2.29 0.49
CA SER A 42 9.64 2.63 -0.80
C SER A 42 8.60 2.60 -1.93
N LYS A 43 7.66 1.63 -1.94
CA LYS A 43 6.56 1.63 -2.92
C LYS A 43 5.72 2.91 -2.85
N VAL A 44 5.35 3.35 -1.65
CA VAL A 44 4.57 4.58 -1.47
C VAL A 44 5.35 5.81 -1.92
N LEU A 45 6.64 5.89 -1.59
CA LEU A 45 7.45 7.08 -1.91
C LEU A 45 7.91 7.14 -3.37
N ASP A 46 8.18 6.00 -4.00
CA ASP A 46 8.78 5.93 -5.33
C ASP A 46 7.75 5.71 -6.44
N GLU A 47 6.62 5.07 -6.15
CA GLU A 47 5.55 4.83 -7.13
C GLU A 47 4.35 5.75 -6.90
N LEU A 48 3.76 5.71 -5.69
CA LEU A 48 2.53 6.47 -5.41
C LEU A 48 2.77 7.98 -5.27
N GLY A 49 3.90 8.38 -4.68
CA GLY A 49 4.28 9.79 -4.50
C GLY A 49 4.31 10.55 -5.83
N PRO A 50 5.10 10.09 -6.82
CA PRO A 50 5.13 10.70 -8.15
C PRO A 50 3.78 10.64 -8.86
N LYS A 51 3.04 9.51 -8.76
CA LYS A 51 1.72 9.35 -9.39
C LYS A 51 0.74 10.47 -8.98
N TYR A 52 0.83 10.94 -7.73
CA TYR A 52 -0.10 11.95 -7.19
C TYR A 52 0.52 13.33 -6.97
N ALA A 53 1.73 13.57 -7.48
CA ALA A 53 2.43 14.84 -7.28
C ALA A 53 1.61 16.04 -7.77
N GLU A 54 0.98 15.92 -8.94
CA GLU A 54 0.19 17.01 -9.55
C GLU A 54 -1.10 17.37 -8.78
N ARG A 55 -1.54 16.52 -7.85
CA ARG A 55 -2.70 16.84 -7.00
C ARG A 55 -2.41 17.94 -5.98
N ASN A 56 -1.15 18.33 -5.79
CA ASN A 56 -0.71 19.54 -5.06
C ASN A 56 -1.39 19.78 -3.71
N GLY A 57 -1.74 18.72 -2.97
CA GLY A 57 -2.36 18.83 -1.64
C GLY A 57 -3.89 18.92 -1.64
N ASN A 58 -4.57 18.87 -2.79
CA ASN A 58 -6.03 18.92 -2.89
C ASN A 58 -6.75 17.67 -2.33
N GLY A 59 -6.01 16.72 -1.74
CA GLY A 59 -6.56 15.53 -1.08
C GLY A 59 -7.28 14.59 -2.06
N GLY A 60 -8.20 13.77 -1.53
CA GLY A 60 -9.07 12.92 -2.35
C GLY A 60 -8.34 11.81 -3.13
N TYR A 61 -7.42 11.10 -2.49
CA TYR A 61 -6.63 10.03 -3.12
C TYR A 61 -7.37 8.69 -3.24
N THR A 62 -8.55 8.56 -2.63
CA THR A 62 -9.33 7.33 -2.63
C THR A 62 -10.75 7.55 -3.14
N ARG A 63 -11.31 6.50 -3.73
CA ARG A 63 -12.73 6.40 -4.09
C ARG A 63 -13.33 5.19 -3.40
N ILE A 64 -14.57 5.34 -2.93
CA ILE A 64 -15.36 4.25 -2.34
C ILE A 64 -16.58 4.01 -3.23
N VAL A 65 -16.72 2.78 -3.74
CA VAL A 65 -17.87 2.33 -4.53
C VAL A 65 -18.67 1.32 -3.70
N LYS A 66 -19.96 1.57 -3.50
CA LYS A 66 -20.85 0.64 -2.78
C LYS A 66 -21.23 -0.51 -3.70
N ILE A 67 -21.04 -1.75 -3.24
CA ILE A 67 -21.27 -2.96 -4.06
C ILE A 67 -22.42 -3.85 -3.53
N GLY A 68 -23.18 -3.37 -2.55
CA GLY A 68 -24.34 -4.06 -2.00
C GLY A 68 -24.05 -4.84 -0.73
N GLN A 69 -24.95 -5.75 -0.36
CA GLN A 69 -24.87 -6.54 0.88
C GLN A 69 -24.13 -7.86 0.68
N ARG A 70 -23.34 -8.25 1.67
CA ARG A 70 -22.70 -9.57 1.75
C ARG A 70 -23.74 -10.64 2.05
N LYS A 71 -23.63 -11.76 1.33
CA LYS A 71 -24.50 -12.93 1.57
C LYS A 71 -24.19 -13.56 2.93
N GLY A 72 -25.21 -13.73 3.76
CA GLY A 72 -25.14 -14.44 5.05
C GLY A 72 -25.27 -13.56 6.29
N ASP A 73 -24.85 -12.30 6.23
CA ASP A 73 -24.91 -11.36 7.35
C ASP A 73 -25.50 -9.98 6.96
N ALA A 74 -25.87 -9.80 5.70
CA ALA A 74 -26.41 -8.57 5.13
C ALA A 74 -25.51 -7.32 5.34
N ALA A 75 -24.22 -7.53 5.60
CA ALA A 75 -23.28 -6.43 5.84
C ALA A 75 -23.02 -5.66 4.53
N MET A 76 -23.14 -4.34 4.55
CA MET A 76 -22.84 -3.50 3.38
C MET A 76 -21.35 -3.57 3.03
N GLN A 77 -21.05 -3.92 1.78
CA GLN A 77 -19.69 -4.00 1.25
C GLN A 77 -19.37 -2.80 0.37
N VAL A 78 -18.09 -2.47 0.30
CA VAL A 78 -17.54 -1.43 -0.55
C VAL A 78 -16.26 -1.89 -1.22
N LEU A 79 -16.01 -1.37 -2.41
CA LEU A 79 -14.73 -1.39 -3.09
C LEU A 79 -14.01 -0.06 -2.82
N ILE A 80 -12.76 -0.13 -2.37
CA ILE A 80 -11.91 1.04 -2.13
C ILE A 80 -10.76 1.02 -3.12
N GLU A 81 -10.57 2.12 -3.85
CA GLU A 81 -9.55 2.26 -4.87
C GLU A 81 -8.73 3.52 -4.66
N LEU A 82 -7.46 3.49 -5.09
CA LEU A 82 -6.63 4.69 -5.22
C LEU A 82 -6.87 5.32 -6.60
N VAL A 83 -7.10 6.64 -6.65
CA VAL A 83 -7.46 7.37 -7.89
C VAL A 83 -6.24 8.00 -8.52
#